data_AF-A0A352F2A3-F1
#
_entry.id   AF-A0A352F2A3-F1
#
_cell.length_a   1.000
_cell.length_b   1.000
_cell.length_c   1.000
_cell.angle_alpha   90.00
_cell.angle_beta   90.00
_cell.angle_gamma   90.00
#
_symmetry.space_group_name_H-M   'P 1'
#
loop_
_entity.id
_entity.type
_entity.pdbx_description
1 polymer ?
#
loop_
_entity_poly.entity_id
_entity_poly.type
_entity_poly.pdbx_seq_one_letter_code
_entity_poly.pdbx_strand_id
1 'polypeptide(L)' 'MDIKRSGSQPSGTGPAEYFTGNVRIDPLSQTTAPARVLAVSVTFEPGARTVEQLDGKTVEWMEKVSDEQYQASLGKK' A
#
# COMPACT_ATOMS: atom_id res chain seq x y z
N MET A 1 -24.86 4.11 -6.19
CA MET A 1 -24.38 4.55 -4.87
C MET A 1 -24.28 3.32 -3.99
N ASP A 2 -23.09 2.98 -3.50
CA ASP A 2 -22.85 1.84 -2.62
C ASP A 2 -22.28 2.35 -1.30
N ILE A 3 -22.87 1.97 -0.17
CA ILE A 3 -22.47 2.44 1.17
C ILE A 3 -22.20 1.22 2.05
N LYS A 4 -20.93 1.04 2.42
CA LYS A 4 -20.51 0.06 3.42
C LYS A 4 -20.60 0.69 4.80
N ARG A 5 -21.35 0.06 5.69
CA ARG A 5 -21.54 0.55 7.06
C ARG A 5 -20.28 0.22 7.89
N SER A 6 -20.01 1.05 8.89
CA SER A 6 -18.97 0.74 9.88
C SER A 6 -19.20 -0.65 10.48
N GLY A 7 -18.16 -1.47 10.52
CA GLY A 7 -18.21 -2.85 11.03
C GLY A 7 -18.77 -3.90 10.06
N SER A 8 -19.24 -3.54 8.86
CA SER A 8 -19.71 -4.55 7.89
C SER A 8 -18.56 -5.26 7.16
N GLN A 9 -17.34 -4.71 7.24
CA GLN A 9 -16.13 -5.31 6.69
C GLN A 9 -15.29 -5.85 7.86
N PRO A 10 -14.89 -7.13 7.83
CA PRO A 10 -14.09 -7.70 8.92
C PRO A 10 -12.68 -7.12 8.93
N SER A 11 -12.16 -6.88 10.13
CA SER A 11 -10.74 -6.56 10.32
C SER A 11 -9.87 -7.80 10.05
N GLY A 12 -8.66 -7.56 9.55
CA GLY A 12 -7.62 -8.58 9.39
C GLY A 12 -6.37 -8.26 10.21
N THR A 13 -5.52 -9.27 10.40
CA THR A 13 -4.16 -9.06 10.94
C THR A 13 -3.21 -8.71 9.81
N GLY A 14 -2.32 -7.74 10.02
CA GLY A 14 -1.28 -7.38 9.07
C GLY A 14 -0.33 -8.56 8.80
N PRO A 15 0.01 -8.87 7.53
CA PRO A 15 0.93 -9.96 7.22
C PRO A 15 2.31 -9.72 7.83
N ALA A 16 2.91 -10.75 8.45
CA ALA A 16 4.23 -10.65 9.08
C ALA A 16 5.36 -10.27 8.09
N GLU A 17 5.15 -10.49 6.80
CA GLU A 17 6.04 -10.04 5.72
C GLU A 17 6.16 -8.52 5.62
N TYR A 18 5.10 -7.78 5.99
CA TYR A 18 5.01 -6.33 5.83
C TYR A 18 5.07 -5.58 7.16
N PHE A 19 4.94 -6.28 8.27
CA PHE A 19 4.81 -5.67 9.59
C PHE A 19 5.62 -6.40 10.65
N THR A 20 6.26 -5.62 11.53
CA THR A 20 6.78 -6.09 12.81
C THR A 20 5.75 -5.76 13.89
N GLY A 21 5.50 -6.70 14.81
CA GLY A 21 4.54 -6.54 15.92
C GLY A 21 3.08 -6.76 15.51
N ASN A 22 2.16 -6.48 16.43
CA ASN A 22 0.72 -6.67 16.20
C ASN A 22 0.14 -5.48 15.41
N VAL A 23 -0.37 -5.77 14.22
CA VAL A 23 -1.00 -4.77 13.34
C VAL A 23 -2.38 -5.25 12.93
N ARG A 24 -3.38 -4.36 13.04
CA ARG A 24 -4.76 -4.61 12.63
C ARG A 24 -5.09 -3.75 11.41
N ILE A 25 -5.69 -4.35 10.40
CA ILE A 25 -6.07 -3.70 9.14
C ILE A 25 -7.60 -3.73 9.02
N ASP A 26 -8.20 -2.55 8.82
CA ASP A 26 -9.62 -2.40 8.49
C ASP A 26 -9.79 -1.98 7.03
N PRO A 27 -10.43 -2.81 6.19
CA PRO A 27 -10.78 -2.41 4.84
C PRO A 27 -11.78 -1.26 4.83
N LEU A 28 -11.54 -0.22 4.02
CA LEU A 28 -12.48 0.91 3.85
C LEU A 28 -13.05 0.95 2.43
N SER A 29 -12.19 0.93 1.40
CA SER A 29 -12.63 1.01 0.01
C SER A 29 -11.70 0.23 -0.91
N GLN A 30 -12.28 -0.48 -1.86
CA GLN A 30 -11.58 -1.13 -2.96
C GLN A 30 -12.36 -0.81 -4.23
N THR A 31 -11.75 -0.07 -5.16
CA THR A 31 -12.42 0.30 -6.40
C THR A 31 -12.33 -0.82 -7.42
N THR A 32 -13.34 -0.91 -8.28
CA THR A 32 -13.31 -1.77 -9.47
C THR A 32 -12.64 -1.05 -10.63
N ALA A 33 -12.15 -1.82 -11.61
CA ALA A 33 -11.60 -1.26 -12.85
C ALA A 33 -12.60 -0.27 -13.50
N PRO A 34 -12.12 0.84 -14.10
CA PRO A 34 -10.70 1.17 -14.33
C PRO A 34 -10.00 1.84 -13.12
N ALA A 35 -10.72 2.19 -12.06
CA ALA A 35 -10.14 2.80 -10.87
C ALA A 35 -9.28 1.80 -10.09
N ARG A 36 -8.16 2.29 -9.51
CA ARG A 36 -7.14 1.46 -8.85
C ARG A 36 -6.90 1.81 -7.38
N VAL A 37 -7.74 2.65 -6.78
CA VAL A 37 -7.54 3.12 -5.40
C VAL A 37 -8.01 2.04 -4.42
N LEU A 38 -7.17 1.77 -3.43
CA LEU A 38 -7.49 1.00 -2.23
C LEU A 38 -7.28 1.91 -1.02
N ALA A 39 -8.20 1.87 -0.07
CA ALA A 39 -8.06 2.53 1.22
C ALA A 39 -8.32 1.54 2.35
N VAL A 40 -7.42 1.53 3.32
CA VAL A 40 -7.50 0.74 4.55
C VAL A 40 -7.09 1.61 5.74
N SER A 41 -7.71 1.39 6.90
CA SER A 41 -7.21 1.93 8.17
C SER A 41 -6.25 0.92 8.79
N VAL A 42 -5.15 1.38 9.35
CA VAL A 42 -4.14 0.51 9.97
C VAL A 42 -3.92 0.97 11.40
N THR A 43 -4.04 0.04 12.35
CA THR A 43 -3.76 0.27 13.77
C THR A 43 -2.52 -0.51 14.16
N PHE A 44 -1.56 0.21 14.75
CA PHE A 44 -0.33 -0.34 15.28
C PHE A 44 -0.43 -0.42 16.80
N GLU A 45 -0.26 -1.61 17.36
CA GLU A 45 -0.01 -1.73 18.80
C GLU A 45 1.36 -1.12 19.16
N PRO A 46 1.63 -0.79 20.44
CA PRO A 46 2.91 -0.24 20.85
C PRO A 46 4.10 -1.08 20.36
N GLY A 47 5.03 -0.43 19.64
CA GLY A 47 6.21 -1.07 19.05
C GLY A 47 5.98 -1.72 17.68
N ALA A 48 4.75 -1.80 17.18
CA ALA A 48 4.46 -2.30 15.85
C ALA A 48 4.77 -1.24 14.77
N ARG A 49 5.22 -1.68 13.58
CA ARG A 49 5.60 -0.80 12.46
C ARG A 49 5.62 -1.55 11.13
N THR A 50 5.58 -0.81 10.02
CA THR A 50 5.88 -1.35 8.68
C THR A 50 7.35 -1.74 8.59
N VAL A 51 7.66 -2.74 7.78
CA VAL A 51 9.05 -3.08 7.41
C VAL A 51 9.40 -2.51 6.05
N GLU A 52 10.69 -2.24 5.84
CA GLU A 52 11.25 -1.77 4.56
C GLU A 52 11.87 -2.92 3.76
N GLN A 53 11.74 -4.16 4.25
CA GLN A 53 12.28 -5.36 3.65
C GLN A 53 11.21 -6.43 3.46
N LEU A 54 11.12 -6.98 2.26
CA LEU A 54 10.31 -8.15 1.93
C LEU A 54 11.28 -9.32 1.67
N ASP A 55 11.06 -10.48 2.27
CA ASP A 55 11.97 -11.65 2.17
C ASP A 55 13.45 -11.35 2.48
N GLY A 56 13.73 -10.40 3.39
CA GLY A 56 15.10 -9.99 3.71
C GLY A 56 15.80 -9.15 2.61
N LYS A 57 15.06 -8.71 1.59
CA LYS A 57 15.53 -7.77 0.57
C LYS A 57 14.99 -6.37 0.88
N THR A 58 15.90 -5.43 1.11
CA THR A 58 15.57 -3.99 1.08
C THR A 58 15.19 -3.57 -0.34
N VAL A 59 14.39 -2.51 -0.47
CA VAL A 59 14.14 -1.80 -1.74
C VAL A 59 15.42 -1.71 -2.57
N GLU A 60 15.40 -2.37 -3.72
CA GLU A 60 16.38 -2.18 -4.76
C GLU A 60 15.87 -1.02 -5.63
N TRP A 61 16.54 0.11 -5.51
CA TRP A 61 16.22 1.27 -6.32
C TRP A 61 16.58 0.95 -7.78
N MET A 62 15.57 1.03 -8.66
CA MET A 62 15.81 1.00 -10.10
C MET A 62 16.71 2.17 -10.51
N GLU A 63 17.36 2.04 -11.67
CA GLU A 63 18.15 3.11 -12.26
C GLU A 63 17.35 4.41 -12.27
N LYS A 64 17.98 5.50 -11.83
CA LYS A 64 17.36 6.82 -11.78
C LYS A 64 16.90 7.18 -13.19
N VAL A 65 15.58 7.29 -13.39
CA VAL A 65 15.03 7.81 -14.64
C VAL A 65 15.63 9.19 -14.90
N SER A 66 16.28 9.33 -16.05
CA SER A 66 16.86 10.60 -16.49
C SER A 66 15.77 11.57 -16.92
N ASP A 67 16.07 12.86 -16.88
CA ASP A 67 15.12 13.88 -17.34
C ASP A 67 14.75 13.65 -18.81
N GLU A 68 15.70 13.20 -19.63
CA GLU A 68 15.46 12.88 -21.05
C GLU A 68 14.49 11.71 -21.22
N GLN A 69 14.64 10.62 -20.46
CA GLN A 69 13.69 9.51 -20.46
C GLN A 69 12.30 9.94 -19.99
N TYR A 70 12.25 10.80 -18.97
CA TYR A 70 10.99 11.36 -18.48
C TYR A 70 10.31 12.23 -19.55
N GLN A 71 11.04 13.14 -20.21
CA GLN A 71 10.49 13.95 -21.30
C GLN A 71 10.05 13.12 -22.50
N ALA A 72 10.83 12.09 -22.87
CA ALA A 72 10.47 11.15 -23.93
C ALA A 72 9.16 10.41 -23.64
N SER A 73 8.93 10.00 -22.38
CA SER A 73 7.67 9.35 -21.96
C SER A 73 6.45 10.26 -22.04
N LEU A 74 6.65 11.58 -21.92
CA LEU A 74 5.60 12.60 -22.00
C LEU A 74 5.35 13.11 -23.43
N GLY A 75 6.08 12.60 -24.43
CA GLY A 75 5.98 13.06 -25.82
C GLY A 75 6.43 14.51 -26.04
N LYS A 76 7.15 15.09 -25.08
CA LYS A 76 7.72 16.44 -25.20
C LYS A 76 9.13 16.28 -25.78
N LYS A 77 9.29 16.66 -27.05
CA LYS A 77 10.60 16.86 -27.68
C LYS A 77 11.14 18.24 -27.32
#